data_AF-A0A2K4IBS2-F1
#
_entry.id   AF-A0A2K4IBS2-F1
#
_cell.length_a   1.000
_cell.length_b   1.000
_cell.length_c   1.000
_cell.angle_alpha   90.00
_cell.angle_beta   90.00
_cell.angle_gamma   90.00
#
_symmetry.space_group_name_H-M   'P 1'
#
loop_
_entity.id
_entity.type
_entity.pdbx_description
1 polymer ?
#
loop_
_entity_poly.entity_id
_entity_poly.type
_entity_poly.pdbx_seq_one_letter_code
_entity_poly.pdbx_strand_id
1 'polypeptide(L)'
;MNVYGLFGGALVVVVALWAADHYRQSENAAQQKVDTLAKSVTTLTEHNELLAQALNDRTLVQEQLAQVSQATRQMESTLATQSAQINRNFDELKRNDKEIADYLRQPVPAALGLRYARPETTDPVAYRAAATGLRESGAVPSAGATAAQTQ
;
A
#
# COMPACT_ATOMS: atom_id res chain seq x y z
N MET A 1 -50.21 91.45 21.54
CA MET A 1 -49.22 90.42 21.16
C MET A 1 -49.93 89.07 21.18
N ASN A 2 -50.03 88.38 20.04
CA ASN A 2 -50.92 87.25 19.88
C ASN A 2 -50.24 85.96 20.38
N VAL A 3 -50.56 85.57 21.62
CA VAL A 3 -49.96 84.44 22.34
C VAL A 3 -50.06 83.13 21.54
N TYR A 4 -51.10 82.98 20.71
CA TYR A 4 -51.31 81.83 19.82
C TYR A 4 -50.27 81.70 18.69
N GLY A 5 -49.65 82.81 18.23
CA GLY A 5 -48.62 82.77 17.20
C GLY A 5 -47.29 82.20 17.69
N LEU A 6 -46.95 82.43 18.97
CA LEU A 6 -45.77 81.88 19.62
C LEU A 6 -45.89 80.36 19.81
N PHE A 7 -47.05 79.89 20.25
CA PHE A 7 -47.31 78.46 20.42
C PHE A 7 -47.34 77.69 19.10
N GLY A 8 -47.92 78.27 18.04
CA GLY A 8 -47.89 77.68 16.70
C GLY A 8 -46.48 77.55 16.13
N GLY A 9 -45.65 78.60 16.26
CA GLY A 9 -44.26 78.57 15.83
C GLY A 9 -43.42 77.54 16.58
N ALA A 10 -43.59 77.42 17.90
CA ALA A 10 -42.88 76.44 18.70
C ALA A 10 -43.21 74.99 18.30
N LEU A 11 -44.48 74.71 17.96
CA LEU A 11 -44.91 73.36 17.57
C LEU A 11 -44.30 72.94 16.21
N VAL A 12 -44.22 73.86 15.24
CA VAL A 12 -43.59 73.59 13.94
C VAL A 12 -42.10 73.26 14.10
N VAL A 13 -41.39 73.97 14.98
CA VAL A 13 -39.97 73.71 15.26
C VAL A 13 -39.77 72.33 15.87
N VAL A 14 -40.63 71.92 16.81
CA VAL A 14 -40.55 70.59 17.45
C VAL A 14 -40.80 69.48 16.42
N VAL A 15 -41.80 69.63 15.54
CA VAL A 15 -42.09 68.64 14.49
C VAL A 15 -40.94 68.56 13.48
N ALA A 16 -40.34 69.70 13.10
CA ALA A 16 -39.20 69.73 12.19
C ALA A 16 -37.97 69.03 12.81
N LEU A 17 -37.69 69.25 14.10
CA LEU A 17 -36.63 68.57 14.82
C LEU A 17 -36.88 67.06 14.93
N TRP A 18 -38.11 66.65 15.24
CA TRP A 18 -38.49 65.24 15.29
C TRP A 18 -38.35 64.56 13.93
N ALA A 19 -38.80 65.19 12.85
CA ALA A 19 -38.68 64.65 11.50
C ALA A 19 -37.21 64.51 11.08
N ALA A 20 -36.36 65.50 11.41
CA ALA A 20 -34.93 65.43 11.14
C ALA A 20 -34.23 64.32 11.94
N ASP A 21 -34.59 64.16 13.21
CA ASP A 21 -34.06 63.09 14.08
C ASP A 21 -34.50 61.71 13.59
N HIS A 22 -35.78 61.56 13.27
CA HIS A 22 -36.34 60.30 12.78
C HIS A 22 -35.75 59.89 11.41
N TYR A 23 -35.54 60.87 10.52
CA TYR A 23 -34.88 60.63 9.24
C TYR A 23 -33.44 60.11 9.45
N ARG A 24 -32.65 60.76 10.31
CA ARG A 24 -31.30 60.31 10.68
C ARG A 24 -31.30 58.93 11.31
N GLN A 25 -32.26 58.65 12.19
CA GLN A 25 -32.39 57.35 12.82
C GLN A 25 -32.68 56.24 11.80
N SER A 26 -33.49 56.55 10.77
CA SER A 26 -33.78 55.60 9.69
C SER A 26 -32.56 55.32 8.81
N GLU A 27 -31.75 56.33 8.49
CA GLU A 27 -30.50 56.17 7.73
C GLU A 27 -29.48 55.34 8.53
N ASN A 28 -29.31 55.65 9.81
CA ASN A 28 -28.43 54.89 10.71
C ASN A 28 -28.88 53.43 10.83
N ALA A 29 -30.19 53.18 10.94
CA ALA A 29 -30.73 51.82 10.99
C ALA A 29 -30.56 51.07 9.66
N ALA A 30 -30.66 51.76 8.52
CA ALA A 30 -30.39 51.18 7.21
C ALA A 30 -28.90 50.80 7.06
N GLN A 31 -27.98 51.68 7.49
CA GLN A 31 -26.55 51.41 7.48
C GLN A 31 -26.16 50.25 8.41
N GLN A 32 -26.71 50.19 9.62
CA GLN A 32 -26.49 49.06 10.52
C GLN A 32 -26.90 47.73 9.88
N LYS A 33 -28.04 47.69 9.18
CA LYS A 33 -28.46 46.48 8.46
C LYS A 33 -27.48 46.10 7.35
N VAL A 34 -27.02 47.07 6.56
CA VAL A 34 -26.00 46.82 5.52
C VAL A 34 -24.71 46.29 6.13
N ASP A 35 -24.23 46.88 7.23
CA ASP A 35 -23.00 46.45 7.90
C ASP A 35 -23.14 45.04 8.49
N THR A 36 -24.29 44.73 9.10
CA THR A 36 -24.55 43.38 9.63
C THR A 36 -24.64 42.36 8.50
N LEU A 37 -25.27 42.73 7.37
CA LEU A 37 -25.39 41.85 6.22
C LEU A 37 -24.02 41.63 5.58
N ALA A 38 -23.21 42.67 5.41
CA ALA A 38 -21.85 42.58 4.92
C ALA A 38 -20.99 41.64 5.79
N LYS A 39 -21.05 41.79 7.12
CA LYS A 39 -20.38 40.88 8.06
C LYS A 39 -20.88 39.45 7.94
N SER A 40 -22.20 39.26 7.80
CA SER A 40 -22.76 37.91 7.63
C SER A 40 -22.28 37.27 6.34
N VAL A 41 -22.24 38.02 5.23
CA VAL A 41 -21.75 37.52 3.94
C VAL A 41 -20.28 37.12 4.06
N THR A 42 -19.43 37.95 4.68
CA THR A 42 -18.00 37.60 4.86
C THR A 42 -17.82 36.35 5.72
N THR A 43 -18.59 36.22 6.80
CA THR A 43 -18.54 35.02 7.66
C THR A 43 -19.03 33.78 6.91
N LEU A 44 -20.10 33.89 6.12
CA LEU A 44 -20.60 32.78 5.30
C LEU A 44 -19.59 32.38 4.22
N THR A 45 -18.89 33.34 3.59
CA THR A 45 -17.85 33.02 2.60
C THR A 45 -16.67 32.29 3.24
N GLU A 46 -16.21 32.74 4.42
CA GLU A 46 -15.15 32.06 5.17
C GLU A 46 -15.56 30.62 5.55
N HIS A 47 -16.79 30.43 6.04
CA HIS A 47 -17.29 29.08 6.34
C HIS A 47 -17.39 28.19 5.10
N ASN A 48 -17.77 28.75 3.95
CA ASN A 48 -17.85 28.00 2.70
C ASN A 48 -16.46 27.51 2.26
N GLU A 49 -15.45 28.38 2.33
CA GLU A 49 -14.06 28.04 2.02
C GLU A 49 -13.53 26.95 2.95
N LEU A 50 -13.77 27.07 4.26
CA LEU A 50 -13.38 26.04 5.24
C LEU A 50 -14.05 24.69 4.97
N LEU A 51 -15.35 24.69 4.64
CA LEU A 51 -16.08 23.47 4.31
C LEU A 51 -15.59 22.86 3.00
N ALA A 52 -15.31 23.68 1.99
CA ALA A 52 -14.76 23.22 0.71
C ALA A 52 -13.39 22.55 0.92
N GLN A 53 -12.52 23.15 1.74
CA GLN A 53 -11.23 22.57 2.10
C GLN A 53 -11.40 21.26 2.86
N ALA A 54 -12.23 21.22 3.90
CA ALA A 54 -12.48 20.03 4.69
C ALA A 54 -13.06 18.87 3.86
N LEU A 55 -13.92 19.17 2.88
CA LEU A 55 -14.44 18.18 1.94
C LEU A 55 -13.35 17.63 1.03
N ASN A 56 -12.48 18.50 0.50
CA ASN A 56 -11.36 18.09 -0.34
C ASN A 56 -10.35 17.20 0.42
N ASP A 57 -10.03 17.57 1.66
CA ASP A 57 -9.15 16.78 2.52
C ASP A 57 -9.77 15.41 2.82
N ARG A 58 -11.08 15.39 3.09
CA ARG A 58 -11.82 14.14 3.30
C ARG A 58 -11.82 13.24 2.07
N THR A 59 -12.02 13.78 0.87
CA THR A 59 -11.99 12.98 -0.36
C THR A 59 -10.63 12.37 -0.59
N LEU A 60 -9.54 13.13 -0.35
CA LEU A 60 -8.18 12.64 -0.48
C LEU A 60 -7.88 11.50 0.50
N VAL A 61 -8.30 11.63 1.76
CA VAL A 61 -8.17 10.55 2.76
C VAL A 61 -8.98 9.31 2.37
N GLN A 62 -10.19 9.48 1.83
CA GLN A 62 -11.01 8.36 1.36
C GLN A 62 -10.36 7.62 0.20
N GLU A 63 -9.76 8.32 -0.75
CA GLU A 63 -9.02 7.72 -1.86
C GLU A 63 -7.80 6.94 -1.36
N GLN A 64 -7.03 7.50 -0.44
CA GLN A 64 -5.89 6.80 0.18
C GLN A 64 -6.35 5.53 0.90
N LEU A 65 -7.44 5.60 1.67
CA LEU A 65 -7.98 4.44 2.37
C LEU A 65 -8.47 3.36 1.39
N ALA A 66 -9.09 3.76 0.28
CA ALA A 66 -9.49 2.83 -0.77
C ALA A 66 -8.29 2.11 -1.37
N GLN A 67 -7.21 2.84 -1.69
CA GLN A 67 -5.96 2.26 -2.20
C GLN A 67 -5.33 1.28 -1.20
N VAL A 68 -5.23 1.66 0.07
CA VAL A 68 -4.72 0.77 1.13
C VAL A 68 -5.58 -0.47 1.24
N SER A 69 -6.91 -0.35 1.25
CA SER A 69 -7.82 -1.52 1.31
C SER A 69 -7.65 -2.47 0.14
N GLN A 70 -7.34 -1.95 -1.05
CA GLN A 70 -7.09 -2.76 -2.24
C GLN A 70 -5.73 -3.46 -2.14
N ALA A 71 -4.70 -2.74 -1.72
CA ALA A 71 -3.36 -3.28 -1.51
C ALA A 71 -3.37 -4.40 -0.45
N THR A 72 -4.09 -4.21 0.66
CA THR A 72 -4.24 -5.23 1.72
C THR A 72 -4.92 -6.49 1.17
N ARG A 73 -6.03 -6.35 0.44
CA ARG A 73 -6.72 -7.50 -0.17
C ARG A 73 -5.85 -8.24 -1.18
N GLN A 74 -5.08 -7.50 -1.98
CA GLN A 74 -4.13 -8.10 -2.92
C GLN A 74 -3.00 -8.85 -2.19
N MET A 75 -2.49 -8.28 -1.11
CA MET A 75 -1.46 -8.91 -0.27
C MET A 75 -1.98 -10.19 0.38
N GLU A 76 -3.19 -10.18 0.95
CA GLU A 76 -3.84 -11.35 1.53
C GLU A 76 -4.02 -12.47 0.49
N SER A 77 -4.52 -12.13 -0.70
CA SER A 77 -4.67 -13.09 -1.80
C SER A 77 -3.34 -13.68 -2.25
N THR A 78 -2.29 -12.85 -2.32
CA THR A 78 -0.95 -13.27 -2.72
C THR A 78 -0.35 -14.21 -1.67
N LEU A 79 -0.47 -13.85 -0.39
CA LEU A 79 0.01 -14.67 0.72
C LEU A 79 -0.71 -16.02 0.79
N ALA A 80 -2.04 -16.05 0.60
CA ALA A 80 -2.81 -17.29 0.57
C ALA A 80 -2.34 -18.21 -0.57
N THR A 81 -2.11 -17.65 -1.75
CA THR A 81 -1.64 -18.40 -2.93
C THR A 81 -0.22 -18.92 -2.71
N GLN A 82 0.69 -18.08 -2.22
CA GLN A 82 2.07 -18.48 -1.93
C GLN A 82 2.13 -19.54 -0.85
N SER A 83 1.35 -19.40 0.23
CA SER A 83 1.29 -20.40 1.30
C SER A 83 0.82 -21.76 0.77
N ALA A 84 -0.23 -21.77 -0.06
CA ALA A 84 -0.71 -23.01 -0.69
C ALA A 84 0.33 -23.63 -1.66
N GLN A 85 1.09 -22.80 -2.38
CA GLN A 85 2.16 -23.27 -3.25
C GLN A 85 3.34 -23.83 -2.45
N ILE A 86 3.77 -23.14 -1.40
CA ILE A 86 4.84 -23.59 -0.50
C ILE A 86 4.49 -24.94 0.12
N ASN A 87 3.27 -25.11 0.62
CA ASN A 87 2.83 -26.38 1.20
C ASN A 87 2.89 -27.52 0.17
N ARG A 88 2.42 -27.29 -1.07
CA ARG A 88 2.53 -28.28 -2.14
C ARG A 88 3.98 -28.64 -2.47
N ASN A 89 4.85 -27.64 -2.59
CA ASN A 89 6.27 -27.87 -2.84
C ASN A 89 6.92 -28.68 -1.70
N PHE A 90 6.57 -28.40 -0.45
CA PHE A 90 7.05 -29.19 0.70
C PHE A 90 6.57 -30.64 0.64
N ASP A 91 5.33 -30.88 0.26
CA ASP A 91 4.78 -32.24 0.14
C ASP A 91 5.39 -33.00 -1.06
N GLU A 92 5.74 -32.30 -2.13
CA GLU A 92 6.50 -32.86 -3.27
C GLU A 92 7.92 -33.22 -2.86
N LEU A 93 8.64 -32.32 -2.17
CA LEU A 93 9.98 -32.58 -1.67
C LEU A 93 10.01 -33.79 -0.73
N LYS A 94 9.06 -33.87 0.22
CA LYS A 94 8.95 -35.04 1.12
C LYS A 94 8.71 -36.35 0.36
N ARG A 95 7.88 -36.32 -0.68
CA ARG A 95 7.62 -37.51 -1.53
C ARG A 95 8.88 -37.91 -2.28
N ASN A 96 9.58 -36.95 -2.88
CA ASN A 96 10.81 -37.21 -3.61
C ASN A 96 11.93 -37.75 -2.70
N ASP A 97 12.11 -37.16 -1.52
CA ASP A 97 13.07 -37.64 -0.52
C ASP A 97 12.76 -39.09 -0.10
N LYS A 98 11.48 -39.43 0.07
CA LYS A 98 11.06 -40.81 0.35
C LYS A 98 11.38 -41.74 -0.82
N GLU A 99 11.06 -41.36 -2.05
CA GLU A 99 11.36 -42.15 -3.25
C GLU A 99 12.87 -42.39 -3.42
N ILE A 100 13.70 -41.36 -3.20
CA ILE A 100 15.16 -41.47 -3.24
C ILE A 100 15.65 -42.41 -2.14
N ALA A 101 15.17 -42.23 -0.91
CA ALA A 101 15.56 -43.10 0.21
C ALA A 101 15.17 -44.56 -0.06
N ASP A 102 14.00 -44.80 -0.64
CA ASP A 102 13.54 -46.14 -0.98
C ASP A 102 14.34 -46.74 -2.16
N TYR A 103 14.69 -45.94 -3.17
CA TYR A 103 15.58 -46.34 -4.27
C TYR A 103 16.97 -46.73 -3.75
N LEU A 104 17.56 -45.89 -2.90
CA LEU A 104 18.89 -46.14 -2.32
C LEU A 104 18.93 -47.36 -1.39
N ARG A 105 17.79 -47.77 -0.83
CA ARG A 105 17.67 -48.99 -0.03
C ARG A 105 17.58 -50.27 -0.87
N GLN A 106 17.25 -50.17 -2.16
CA GLN A 106 17.14 -51.36 -3.00
C GLN A 106 18.52 -52.00 -3.19
N PRO A 107 18.64 -53.33 -3.06
CA PRO A 107 19.91 -54.01 -3.28
C PRO A 107 20.34 -53.82 -4.74
N VAL A 108 21.61 -53.49 -4.94
CA VAL A 108 22.19 -53.41 -6.29
C VAL A 108 22.04 -54.78 -6.96
N PRO A 109 21.47 -54.86 -8.18
CA PRO A 109 21.29 -56.14 -8.87
C PRO A 109 22.61 -56.91 -8.97
N ALA A 110 22.62 -58.17 -8.54
CA ALA A 110 23.83 -59.00 -8.50
C ALA A 110 24.52 -59.10 -9.87
N ALA A 111 23.75 -59.08 -10.97
CA ALA A 111 24.28 -59.07 -12.34
C ALA A 111 25.13 -57.83 -12.66
N LEU A 112 24.82 -56.66 -12.07
CA LEU A 112 25.64 -55.46 -12.17
C LEU A 112 26.85 -55.55 -11.24
N GLY A 113 26.66 -56.05 -10.01
CA GLY A 113 27.76 -56.31 -9.07
C GLY A 113 28.84 -57.21 -9.66
N LEU A 114 28.46 -58.22 -10.45
CA LEU A 114 29.39 -59.12 -11.16
C LEU A 114 30.11 -58.44 -12.34
N ARG A 115 29.47 -57.50 -13.03
CA ARG A 115 30.10 -56.75 -14.14
C ARG A 115 31.16 -55.77 -13.67
N TYR A 116 30.98 -55.23 -12.47
CA TYR A 116 31.93 -54.33 -11.81
C TYR A 116 32.74 -55.03 -10.72
N ALA A 117 32.56 -56.34 -10.54
CA ALA A 117 33.33 -57.12 -9.59
C ALA A 117 34.79 -57.07 -10.02
N ARG A 118 35.63 -56.49 -9.16
CA ARG A 118 37.08 -56.53 -9.38
C ARG A 118 37.56 -57.96 -9.16
N PRO A 119 38.54 -58.42 -9.96
CA PRO A 119 39.29 -59.61 -9.60
C PRO A 119 39.91 -59.41 -8.22
N GLU A 120 39.76 -60.41 -7.34
CA GLU A 120 40.47 -60.47 -6.06
C GLU A 120 41.98 -60.64 -6.36
N THR A 121 42.70 -59.53 -6.49
CA THR A 121 44.13 -59.50 -6.74
C THR A 121 44.83 -58.63 -5.71
N THR A 122 45.88 -59.18 -5.08
CA THR A 122 46.76 -58.47 -4.15
C THR A 122 47.93 -57.78 -4.86
N ASP A 123 48.05 -57.94 -6.17
CA ASP A 123 49.10 -57.30 -6.98
C ASP A 123 48.67 -55.87 -7.40
N PRO A 124 49.37 -54.82 -6.94
CA PRO A 124 49.03 -53.43 -7.23
C PRO A 124 49.18 -53.02 -8.71
N VAL A 125 49.93 -53.78 -9.53
CA VAL A 125 50.03 -53.53 -10.98
C VAL A 125 48.81 -54.11 -11.69
N ALA A 126 48.46 -55.36 -11.40
CA ALA A 126 47.24 -55.99 -11.89
C ALA A 126 45.96 -55.23 -11.44
N TYR A 127 45.98 -54.71 -10.21
CA TYR A 127 44.88 -53.91 -9.66
C TYR A 127 44.61 -52.61 -10.44
N ARG A 128 45.68 -51.95 -10.91
CA ARG A 128 45.58 -50.70 -11.71
C ARG A 128 45.17 -50.98 -13.15
N ALA A 129 45.66 -52.05 -13.76
CA ALA A 129 45.29 -52.43 -15.13
C ALA A 129 43.79 -52.78 -15.28
N ALA A 130 43.18 -53.38 -14.26
CA ALA A 130 41.74 -53.66 -14.24
C ALA A 130 40.85 -52.39 -14.14
N ALA A 131 41.39 -51.27 -13.65
CA ALA A 131 40.67 -50.00 -13.56
C ALA A 131 40.53 -49.32 -14.95
N THR A 132 41.48 -49.54 -15.85
CA THR A 132 41.53 -48.92 -17.18
C THR A 132 40.59 -49.57 -18.21
N GLY A 133 40.02 -50.75 -17.88
CA GLY A 133 39.11 -51.51 -18.75
C GLY A 133 37.62 -51.21 -18.57
N LEU A 134 37.24 -50.44 -17.54
CA LEU A 134 35.90 -49.86 -17.49
C LEU A 134 35.86 -48.73 -18.53
N ARG A 135 35.21 -48.96 -19.67
CA ARG A 135 34.68 -47.84 -20.46
C ARG A 135 33.76 -47.06 -19.53
N GLU A 136 34.18 -45.87 -19.13
CA GLU A 136 33.35 -44.93 -18.38
C GLU A 136 32.17 -44.49 -19.24
N SER A 137 31.13 -45.33 -19.34
CA SER A 137 29.84 -44.88 -19.81
C SER A 137 29.19 -44.10 -18.66
N GLY A 138 29.48 -42.80 -18.62
CA GLY A 138 28.94 -41.87 -17.64
C GLY A 138 29.92 -41.44 -16.54
N ALA A 139 31.19 -41.18 -16.87
CA ALA A 139 32.08 -40.48 -15.93
C ALA A 139 31.41 -39.16 -15.52
N VAL A 140 31.01 -39.05 -14.27
CA VAL A 140 30.56 -37.78 -13.69
C VAL A 140 31.82 -36.94 -13.50
N PRO A 141 31.90 -35.71 -14.04
CA PRO A 141 33.10 -34.91 -13.94
C PRO A 141 33.52 -34.74 -12.48
N SER A 142 34.83 -34.84 -12.22
CA SER A 142 35.38 -34.69 -10.87
C SER A 142 34.93 -33.34 -10.30
N ALA A 143 34.26 -33.37 -9.15
CA ALA A 143 33.93 -32.17 -8.41
C ALA A 143 35.23 -31.47 -7.97
N GLY A 144 35.63 -30.44 -8.72
CA GLY A 144 36.75 -29.57 -8.40
C GLY A 144 37.84 -29.54 -9.46
N ALA A 145 37.65 -28.70 -10.48
CA ALA A 145 38.67 -27.80 -11.05
C ALA A 145 38.13 -27.09 -12.30
N THR A 146 37.13 -26.21 -12.14
CA THR A 146 36.87 -25.15 -13.14
C THR A 146 36.08 -24.00 -12.51
N ALA A 147 36.74 -23.30 -11.57
CA ALA A 147 36.45 -21.92 -11.25
C ALA A 147 37.77 -21.23 -10.86
N ALA A 148 38.75 -21.31 -11.76
CA ALA A 148 39.89 -20.42 -11.75
C ALA A 148 40.30 -20.22 -13.22
N GLN A 149 40.23 -18.97 -13.66
CA GLN A 149 40.63 -18.45 -14.97
C GLN A 149 39.60 -18.53 -16.10
N THR A 150 38.71 -17.55 -16.10
CA THR A 150 38.57 -16.66 -17.26
C THR A 150 38.37 -15.23 -16.74
N GLN A 151 39.09 -14.32 -17.39
CA GLN A 151 39.17 -12.88 -17.17
C GLN A 151 37.82 -12.18 -17.27
#